data_AF-A0A7X6D7C0-F1
#
_entry.id   AF-A0A7X6D7C0-F1
#
_cell.length_a   1.000
_cell.length_b   1.000
_cell.length_c   1.000
_cell.angle_alpha   90.00
_cell.angle_beta   90.00
_cell.angle_gamma   90.00
#
_symmetry.space_group_name_H-M   'P 1'
#
loop_
_entity.id
_entity.type
_entity.pdbx_description
1 polymer ?
#
loop_
_entity_poly.entity_id
_entity_poly.type
_entity_poly.pdbx_seq_one_letter_code
_entity_poly.pdbx_strand_id
1 'polypeptide(L)'
;MTSIFKSVQKHALIRSAAYILLGIAITLDPIGVSKIILNIIIAYNVVMGIFNLLSAFKNKVDGYNPTTGFAIFYFVCALLIFLFAKPIVSMLPMLLGISFIIGGAMRLTQSLSLRQYVNVNWLPMLVYGGFMIGAGILLVINPFSSAMMFFRFFGITLTISGISELIAFIRLRNVENN
;
A
#
# COMPACT_ATOMS: atom_id res chain seq x y z
N MET A 1 -11.80 27.64 -26.61
CA MET A 1 -11.04 27.05 -25.48
C MET A 1 -11.97 26.37 -24.44
N THR A 2 -13.10 25.78 -24.83
CA THR A 2 -14.13 25.27 -23.89
C THR A 2 -14.20 23.75 -23.76
N SER A 3 -13.69 22.96 -24.73
CA SER A 3 -13.72 21.49 -24.63
C SER A 3 -12.65 20.93 -23.69
N ILE A 4 -11.47 21.56 -23.63
CA ILE A 4 -10.37 21.15 -22.75
C ILE A 4 -10.73 21.42 -21.28
N PHE A 5 -11.37 22.54 -20.96
CA PHE A 5 -11.80 22.86 -19.60
C PHE A 5 -12.88 21.89 -19.08
N LYS A 6 -13.88 21.56 -19.90
CA LYS A 6 -14.93 20.60 -19.52
C LYS A 6 -14.40 19.17 -19.35
N SER A 7 -13.42 18.74 -20.15
CA SER A 7 -12.80 17.41 -19.94
C SER A 7 -11.98 17.40 -18.67
N VAL A 8 -11.15 18.42 -18.42
CA VAL A 8 -10.36 18.54 -17.18
C VAL A 8 -11.26 18.54 -15.94
N GLN A 9 -12.37 19.28 -15.97
CA GLN A 9 -13.36 19.34 -14.90
C GLN A 9 -14.04 17.99 -14.63
N LYS A 10 -14.48 17.29 -15.67
CA LYS A 10 -15.11 15.96 -15.54
C LYS A 10 -14.13 14.92 -14.99
N HIS A 11 -12.87 14.98 -15.43
CA HIS A 11 -11.82 14.07 -14.98
C HIS A 11 -11.46 14.32 -13.51
N ALA A 12 -11.43 15.58 -13.07
CA ALA A 12 -11.22 15.94 -11.66
C ALA A 12 -12.35 15.44 -10.75
N LEU A 13 -13.61 15.54 -11.19
CA LEU A 13 -14.78 15.07 -10.44
C LEU A 13 -14.79 13.54 -10.28
N ILE A 14 -14.50 12.80 -11.36
CA ILE A 14 -14.44 11.33 -11.33
C ILE A 14 -13.27 10.86 -10.45
N ARG A 15 -12.11 11.52 -10.55
CA ARG A 15 -10.92 11.19 -9.77
C ARG A 15 -11.13 11.43 -8.27
N SER A 16 -11.66 12.59 -7.90
CA SER A 16 -11.96 12.91 -6.50
C SER A 16 -12.99 11.97 -5.89
N ALA A 17 -14.07 11.65 -6.62
CA ALA A 17 -15.04 10.65 -6.20
C ALA A 17 -14.41 9.26 -6.00
N ALA A 18 -13.55 8.83 -6.93
CA ALA A 18 -12.83 7.57 -6.81
C ALA A 18 -11.91 7.54 -5.57
N TYR A 19 -11.16 8.61 -5.31
CA TYR A 19 -10.30 8.69 -4.12
C TYR A 19 -11.07 8.67 -2.81
N ILE A 20 -12.21 9.34 -2.74
CA ILE A 20 -13.06 9.31 -1.55
C ILE A 20 -13.63 7.90 -1.33
N LEU A 21 -14.21 7.30 -2.36
CA LEU A 21 -14.83 5.96 -2.23
C LEU A 21 -13.80 4.88 -1.89
N LEU A 22 -12.67 4.87 -2.59
CA LEU A 22 -11.58 3.93 -2.31
C LEU A 22 -10.95 4.18 -0.94
N GLY A 23 -10.74 5.45 -0.59
CA GLY A 23 -10.21 5.83 0.72
C GLY A 23 -11.09 5.31 1.85
N ILE A 24 -12.39 5.57 1.79
CA ILE A 24 -13.37 5.09 2.78
C ILE A 24 -13.38 3.56 2.83
N ALA A 25 -13.44 2.89 1.68
CA ALA A 25 -13.45 1.43 1.62
C ALA A 25 -12.22 0.81 2.31
N ILE A 26 -11.03 1.34 2.04
CA ILE A 26 -9.78 0.89 2.65
C ILE A 26 -9.75 1.19 4.15
N THR A 27 -10.23 2.35 4.59
CA THR A 27 -10.24 2.71 6.01
C THR A 27 -11.16 1.82 6.83
N LEU A 28 -12.34 1.48 6.32
CA LEU A 28 -13.32 0.64 7.02
C LEU A 28 -12.86 -0.82 7.10
N ASP A 29 -12.49 -1.42 5.96
CA ASP A 29 -12.06 -2.81 5.90
C ASP A 29 -10.79 -3.00 5.04
N PRO A 30 -9.60 -2.71 5.60
CA PRO A 30 -8.34 -2.87 4.86
C PRO A 30 -8.07 -4.35 4.51
N ILE A 31 -8.59 -5.29 5.32
CA ILE A 31 -8.39 -6.72 5.11
C ILE A 31 -9.23 -7.18 3.93
N GLY A 32 -10.52 -6.80 3.88
CA GLY A 32 -11.41 -7.09 2.77
C GLY A 32 -10.90 -6.52 1.46
N VAL A 33 -10.50 -5.23 1.46
CA VAL A 33 -9.95 -4.60 0.24
C VAL A 33 -8.65 -5.27 -0.21
N SER A 34 -7.73 -5.58 0.72
CA SER A 34 -6.51 -6.31 0.39
C SER A 34 -6.80 -7.68 -0.22
N LYS A 35 -7.77 -8.44 0.31
CA LYS A 35 -8.21 -9.73 -0.25
C LYS A 35 -8.81 -9.57 -1.65
N ILE A 36 -9.62 -8.54 -1.88
CA ILE A 36 -10.18 -8.27 -3.22
C ILE A 36 -9.05 -8.01 -4.21
N ILE A 37 -8.08 -7.16 -3.86
CA ILE A 37 -6.93 -6.86 -4.72
C ILE A 37 -6.12 -8.13 -5.01
N LEU A 38 -5.82 -8.93 -3.98
CA LEU A 38 -5.09 -10.19 -4.14
C LEU A 38 -5.85 -11.17 -5.04
N ASN A 39 -7.17 -11.30 -4.87
CA ASN A 39 -8.00 -12.17 -5.68
C ASN A 39 -8.04 -11.73 -7.14
N ILE A 40 -8.08 -10.42 -7.42
CA ILE A 40 -7.99 -9.89 -8.78
C ILE A 40 -6.66 -10.26 -9.42
N ILE A 41 -5.55 -10.12 -8.69
CA ILE A 41 -4.21 -10.48 -9.18
C ILE A 41 -4.12 -11.98 -9.47
N ILE A 42 -4.63 -12.82 -8.56
CA ILE A 42 -4.65 -14.27 -8.73
C ILE A 42 -5.51 -14.65 -9.94
N ALA A 43 -6.73 -14.11 -10.03
CA ALA A 43 -7.65 -14.36 -11.14
C ALA A 43 -7.04 -13.95 -12.48
N TYR A 44 -6.38 -12.80 -12.54
CA TYR A 44 -5.65 -12.35 -13.73
C TYR A 44 -4.56 -13.35 -14.15
N ASN A 45 -3.74 -13.82 -13.20
CA ASN A 45 -2.70 -14.80 -13.50
C ASN A 45 -3.31 -16.13 -13.99
N VAL A 46 -4.39 -16.59 -13.37
CA VAL A 46 -5.11 -17.81 -13.81
C VAL A 46 -5.65 -17.65 -15.23
N VAL A 47 -6.32 -16.53 -15.52
CA VAL A 47 -6.87 -16.25 -16.85
C VAL A 47 -5.76 -16.20 -17.91
N MET A 48 -4.64 -15.52 -17.61
CA MET A 48 -3.48 -15.49 -18.50
C MET A 48 -2.85 -16.88 -18.69
N GLY A 49 -2.76 -17.68 -17.62
CA GLY A 49 -2.31 -19.07 -17.69
C GLY A 49 -3.17 -19.91 -18.62
N ILE A 50 -4.50 -19.79 -18.51
CA ILE A 50 -5.47 -20.50 -19.37
C ILE A 50 -5.30 -20.07 -20.84
N PHE A 51 -5.22 -18.76 -21.13
CA PHE A 51 -5.05 -18.28 -22.51
C PHE A 51 -3.76 -18.80 -23.15
N ASN A 52 -2.65 -18.82 -22.41
CA ASN A 52 -1.39 -19.36 -22.89
C ASN A 52 -1.46 -20.88 -23.11
N LEU A 53 -2.15 -21.60 -22.22
CA LEU A 53 -2.34 -23.05 -22.36
C LEU A 53 -3.17 -23.39 -23.60
N LEU A 54 -4.28 -22.68 -23.84
CA LEU A 54 -5.11 -22.86 -25.03
C LEU A 54 -4.33 -22.54 -26.32
N SER A 55 -3.52 -21.49 -26.29
CA SER A 55 -2.65 -21.11 -27.41
C SER A 55 -1.58 -22.17 -27.69
N ALA A 56 -1.04 -22.79 -26.65
CA ALA A 56 -0.09 -23.89 -26.76
C ALA A 56 -0.69 -25.13 -27.44
N PHE A 57 -1.94 -25.47 -27.11
CA PHE A 57 -2.65 -26.60 -27.74
C PHE A 57 -3.00 -26.33 -29.21
N LYS A 58 -3.29 -25.07 -29.57
CA LYS A 58 -3.61 -24.67 -30.95
C LYS A 58 -2.37 -24.64 -31.84
N ASN A 59 -1.25 -24.16 -31.30
CA ASN A 59 0.03 -24.10 -31.98
C ASN A 59 0.85 -25.35 -31.63
N LYS A 60 0.43 -26.51 -32.17
CA LYS A 60 1.22 -27.74 -32.10
C LYS A 60 2.51 -27.53 -32.90
N VAL A 61 3.56 -27.13 -32.20
CA VAL A 61 4.92 -27.09 -32.73
C VAL A 61 5.57 -28.42 -32.34
N ASP A 62 6.21 -29.10 -33.29
CA ASP A 62 7.02 -30.28 -33.01
C ASP A 62 8.28 -29.85 -32.25
N GLY A 63 8.20 -29.80 -30.91
CA GLY A 63 9.30 -29.38 -30.03
C GLY A 63 8.86 -28.59 -28.80
N TYR A 64 9.81 -27.92 -28.15
CA TYR A 64 9.52 -27.05 -27.00
C TYR A 64 8.68 -25.85 -27.43
N ASN A 65 7.49 -25.70 -26.85
CA ASN A 65 6.64 -24.54 -27.06
C ASN A 65 6.79 -23.56 -25.89
N PRO A 66 7.38 -22.36 -26.10
CA PRO A 66 7.53 -21.34 -25.05
C PRO A 66 6.20 -20.95 -24.38
N THR A 67 5.08 -21.04 -25.11
CA THR A 67 3.76 -20.69 -24.57
C THR A 67 3.30 -21.65 -23.46
N THR A 68 3.72 -22.92 -23.50
CA THR A 68 3.50 -23.88 -22.42
C THR A 68 4.27 -23.48 -21.16
N GLY A 69 5.53 -23.02 -21.33
CA GLY A 69 6.35 -22.52 -20.22
C GLY A 69 5.71 -21.30 -19.54
N PHE A 70 5.20 -20.35 -20.33
CA PHE A 70 4.47 -19.20 -19.79
C PHE A 70 3.17 -19.59 -19.06
N ALA A 71 2.41 -20.55 -19.58
CA ALA A 71 1.22 -21.05 -18.90
C ALA A 71 1.54 -21.59 -17.50
N ILE A 72 2.56 -22.46 -17.41
CA ILE A 72 3.03 -23.02 -16.14
C ILE A 72 3.49 -21.91 -15.20
N PHE A 73 4.28 -20.94 -15.70
CA PHE A 73 4.74 -19.80 -14.91
C PHE A 73 3.56 -19.02 -14.30
N TYR A 74 2.54 -18.67 -15.08
CA TYR A 74 1.37 -17.96 -14.57
C TYR A 74 0.60 -18.74 -13.49
N PHE A 75 0.44 -20.06 -13.66
CA PHE A 75 -0.21 -20.89 -12.63
C PHE A 75 0.62 -21.02 -11.36
N VAL A 76 1.94 -21.18 -11.48
CA VAL A 76 2.87 -21.22 -10.34
C VAL A 76 2.83 -19.88 -9.61
N CYS A 77 2.88 -18.75 -10.32
CA CYS A 77 2.75 -17.42 -9.72
C CYS A 77 1.42 -17.23 -9.00
N ALA A 78 0.29 -17.62 -9.61
CA ALA A 78 -1.01 -17.56 -8.96
C ALA A 78 -1.05 -18.37 -7.64
N LEU A 79 -0.48 -19.58 -7.66
CA LEU A 79 -0.39 -20.45 -6.50
C LEU A 79 0.53 -19.87 -5.42
N LEU A 80 1.70 -19.35 -5.80
CA LEU A 80 2.62 -18.70 -4.86
C LEU A 80 1.99 -17.47 -4.20
N ILE A 81 1.31 -16.62 -4.97
CA ILE A 81 0.60 -15.45 -4.41
C ILE A 81 -0.49 -15.92 -3.45
N PHE A 82 -1.26 -16.96 -3.81
CA PHE A 82 -2.31 -17.48 -2.95
C PHE A 82 -1.77 -18.03 -1.61
N LEU A 83 -0.67 -18.78 -1.61
CA LEU A 83 -0.07 -19.34 -0.40
C LEU A 83 0.72 -18.31 0.42
N PHE A 84 1.50 -17.45 -0.24
CA PHE A 84 2.51 -16.61 0.42
C PHE A 84 2.13 -15.13 0.55
N ALA A 85 0.96 -14.69 0.06
CA ALA A 85 0.57 -13.28 0.15
C ALA A 85 0.63 -12.72 1.58
N LYS A 86 0.10 -13.47 2.57
CA LYS A 86 0.09 -13.01 3.97
C LYS A 86 1.50 -12.85 4.55
N PRO A 87 2.39 -13.86 4.47
CA PRO A 87 3.80 -13.71 4.85
C PRO A 87 4.47 -12.52 4.15
N ILE A 88 4.37 -12.43 2.82
CA ILE A 88 5.04 -11.41 2.01
C ILE A 88 4.63 -10.00 2.45
N VAL A 89 3.34 -9.74 2.61
CA VAL A 89 2.84 -8.42 3.03
C VAL A 89 3.29 -8.08 4.46
N SER A 90 3.44 -9.08 5.33
CA SER A 90 3.88 -8.89 6.71
C SER A 90 5.40 -8.69 6.87
N MET A 91 6.21 -9.05 5.86
CA MET A 91 7.67 -8.90 5.94
C MET A 91 8.09 -7.44 6.09
N LEU A 92 7.44 -6.53 5.35
CA LEU A 92 7.78 -5.10 5.40
C LEU A 92 7.60 -4.50 6.81
N PRO A 93 6.41 -4.60 7.46
CA PRO A 93 6.25 -4.17 8.86
C PRO A 93 7.23 -4.83 9.83
N MET A 94 7.52 -6.12 9.65
CA MET A 94 8.46 -6.83 10.52
C MET A 94 9.88 -6.23 10.43
N LEU A 95 10.39 -6.01 9.21
CA LEU A 95 11.71 -5.40 8.99
C LEU A 95 11.77 -3.96 9.49
N LEU A 96 10.70 -3.19 9.28
CA LEU A 96 10.57 -1.84 9.83
C LEU A 96 10.53 -1.87 11.37
N GLY A 97 9.86 -2.85 11.96
CA GLY A 97 9.81 -3.04 13.41
C GLY A 97 11.17 -3.29 14.02
N ILE A 98 11.95 -4.19 13.42
CA ILE A 98 13.34 -4.46 13.84
C ILE A 98 14.17 -3.19 13.72
N SER A 99 14.04 -2.46 12.62
CA SER A 99 14.76 -1.20 12.38
C SER A 99 14.38 -0.12 13.42
N PHE A 100 13.11 -0.05 13.82
CA PHE A 100 12.62 0.89 14.83
C PHE A 100 13.14 0.54 16.22
N ILE A 101 13.23 -0.76 16.56
CA ILE A 101 13.82 -1.21 17.82
C ILE A 101 15.31 -0.81 17.88
N ILE A 102 16.07 -1.09 16.82
CA ILE A 102 17.50 -0.75 16.77
C ILE A 102 17.69 0.77 16.85
N GLY A 103 16.97 1.54 16.02
CA GLY A 103 17.03 3.00 16.03
C GLY A 103 16.61 3.60 17.37
N GLY A 104 15.55 3.08 17.98
CA GLY A 104 15.08 3.54 19.29
C GLY A 104 16.06 3.22 20.41
N ALA A 105 16.71 2.05 20.39
CA ALA A 105 17.77 1.69 21.33
C ALA A 105 18.97 2.64 21.22
N MET A 106 19.39 2.97 20.00
CA MET A 106 20.45 3.97 19.77
C MET A 106 20.06 5.36 20.28
N ARG A 107 18.79 5.77 20.12
CA ARG A 107 18.31 7.06 20.64
C ARG A 107 18.24 7.07 22.16
N LEU A 108 17.88 5.95 22.80
CA LEU A 108 17.90 5.83 24.26
C LEU A 108 19.31 5.94 24.83
N THR A 109 20.28 5.24 24.24
CA THR A 109 21.68 5.34 24.69
C THR A 109 22.23 6.75 24.51
N GLN A 110 21.95 7.39 23.38
CA GLN A 110 22.29 8.80 23.14
C GLN A 110 21.65 9.74 24.18
N SER A 111 20.37 9.56 24.50
CA SER A 111 19.67 10.36 25.52
C SER A 111 20.29 10.23 26.91
N LEU A 112 20.71 9.02 27.29
CA LEU A 112 21.43 8.81 28.55
C LEU A 112 22.80 9.50 28.55
N SER A 113 23.51 9.48 27.41
CA SER A 113 24.74 10.27 27.23
C SER A 113 24.49 11.77 27.26
N LEU A 114 23.31 12.26 26.85
CA LEU A 114 22.97 13.68 26.90
C LEU A 114 22.74 14.22 28.32
N ARG A 115 22.49 13.34 29.31
CA ARG A 115 22.31 13.74 30.71
C ARG A 115 23.54 14.42 31.33
N GLN A 116 24.73 14.17 30.80
CA GLN A 116 25.96 14.78 31.29
C GLN A 116 26.12 16.26 30.87
N TYR A 117 25.29 16.75 29.94
CA TYR A 117 25.34 18.13 29.47
C TYR A 117 24.24 18.97 30.12
N VAL A 118 24.64 19.96 30.93
CA VAL A 118 23.75 20.81 31.73
C VAL A 118 22.77 21.65 30.88
N ASN A 119 23.14 21.95 29.64
CA ASN A 119 22.35 22.84 28.77
C ASN A 119 21.51 22.11 27.70
N VAL A 120 21.43 20.78 27.74
CA VAL A 120 20.72 19.99 26.73
C VAL A 120 19.57 19.20 27.35
N ASN A 121 18.38 19.41 26.80
CA ASN A 121 17.18 18.76 27.29
C ASN A 121 17.14 17.29 26.78
N TRP A 122 17.46 16.34 27.66
CA TRP A 122 17.58 14.90 27.33
C TRP A 122 16.23 14.16 27.28
N LEU A 123 15.20 14.72 27.91
CA LEU A 123 13.85 14.16 28.04
C LEU A 123 13.15 13.89 26.69
N PRO A 124 13.10 14.84 25.73
CA PRO A 124 12.45 14.60 24.44
C PRO A 124 13.04 13.41 23.67
N MET A 125 14.36 13.25 23.74
CA MET A 125 15.05 12.15 23.06
C MET A 125 14.79 10.79 23.73
N LEU A 126 14.66 10.77 25.07
CA LEU A 126 14.29 9.56 25.80
C LEU A 126 12.88 9.10 25.42
N VAL A 127 11.92 10.02 25.41
CA VAL A 127 10.52 9.75 25.05
C VAL A 127 10.43 9.26 23.62
N TYR A 128 11.15 9.89 22.69
CA TYR A 128 11.19 9.46 21.30
C TYR A 128 11.79 8.06 21.12
N GLY A 129 12.91 7.76 21.80
CA GLY A 129 13.53 6.43 21.77
C GLY A 129 12.61 5.34 22.32
N GLY A 130 11.93 5.62 23.44
CA GLY A 130 10.93 4.72 24.02
C GLY A 130 9.74 4.47 23.11
N PHE A 131 9.22 5.52 22.47
CA PHE A 131 8.15 5.41 21.47
C PHE A 131 8.58 4.57 20.27
N MET A 132 9.78 4.78 19.74
CA MET A 132 10.31 3.98 18.63
C MET A 132 10.40 2.50 18.97
N ILE A 133 10.91 2.15 20.15
CA ILE A 133 10.98 0.75 20.60
C ILE A 133 9.58 0.18 20.77
N GLY A 134 8.67 0.90 21.43
CA GLY A 134 7.29 0.45 21.62
C GLY A 134 6.58 0.19 20.29
N ALA A 135 6.69 1.13 19.34
CA ALA A 135 6.17 0.97 18.00
C ALA A 135 6.83 -0.22 17.28
N GLY A 136 8.15 -0.36 17.37
CA GLY A 136 8.87 -1.46 16.75
C GLY A 136 8.47 -2.85 17.29
N ILE A 137 8.24 -2.96 18.61
CA ILE A 137 7.73 -4.19 19.24
C ILE A 137 6.33 -4.52 18.71
N LEU A 138 5.42 -3.54 18.63
CA LEU A 138 4.08 -3.74 18.07
C LEU A 138 4.13 -4.25 16.63
N LEU A 139 5.05 -3.70 15.82
CA LEU A 139 5.29 -4.13 14.43
C LEU A 139 5.81 -5.57 14.34
N VAL A 140 6.66 -6.01 15.26
CA VAL A 140 7.25 -7.36 15.25
C VAL A 140 6.28 -8.41 15.78
N ILE A 141 5.49 -8.10 16.81
CA ILE A 141 4.54 -9.06 17.40
C ILE A 141 3.37 -9.33 16.43
N ASN A 142 2.87 -8.29 15.76
CA ASN A 142 1.69 -8.41 14.88
C ASN A 142 1.89 -7.74 13.51
N PRO A 143 2.87 -8.19 12.71
CA PRO A 143 3.28 -7.49 11.49
C PRO A 143 2.15 -7.37 10.46
N PHE A 144 1.32 -8.40 10.33
CA PHE A 144 0.16 -8.34 9.43
C PHE A 144 -0.87 -7.30 9.89
N SER A 145 -1.19 -7.24 11.18
CA SER A 145 -2.12 -6.24 11.71
C SER A 145 -1.54 -4.83 11.58
N SER A 146 -0.23 -4.69 11.76
CA SER A 146 0.47 -3.43 11.55
C SER A 146 0.42 -2.96 10.09
N ALA A 147 0.62 -3.85 9.11
CA ALA A 147 0.37 -3.52 7.70
C ALA A 147 -1.05 -2.99 7.50
N MET A 148 -2.05 -3.63 8.10
CA MET A 148 -3.45 -3.18 7.99
C MET A 148 -3.68 -1.81 8.63
N MET A 149 -2.98 -1.51 9.72
CA MET A 149 -3.02 -0.16 10.33
C MET A 149 -2.43 0.89 9.39
N PHE A 150 -1.33 0.58 8.70
CA PHE A 150 -0.77 1.45 7.65
C PHE A 150 -1.74 1.62 6.48
N PHE A 151 -2.40 0.55 6.02
CA PHE A 151 -3.42 0.65 4.98
C PHE A 151 -4.60 1.51 5.42
N ARG A 152 -5.05 1.42 6.68
CA ARG A 152 -6.10 2.31 7.21
C ARG A 152 -5.68 3.77 7.18
N PHE A 153 -4.46 4.06 7.63
CA PHE A 153 -3.91 5.41 7.57
C PHE A 153 -3.84 5.91 6.13
N PHE A 154 -3.39 5.07 5.20
CA PHE A 154 -3.37 5.37 3.78
C PHE A 154 -4.78 5.65 3.23
N GLY A 155 -5.80 4.88 3.63
CA GLY A 155 -7.20 5.14 3.27
C GLY A 155 -7.71 6.49 3.78
N ILE A 156 -7.31 6.89 4.99
CA ILE A 156 -7.65 8.21 5.55
C ILE A 156 -7.00 9.31 4.70
N THR A 157 -5.70 9.17 4.41
CA THR A 157 -4.97 10.14 3.56
C THR A 157 -5.58 10.25 2.16
N LEU A 158 -5.96 9.12 1.54
CA LEU A 158 -6.66 9.09 0.26
C LEU A 158 -8.00 9.82 0.32
N THR A 159 -8.78 9.59 1.38
CA THR A 159 -10.06 10.26 1.59
C THR A 159 -9.87 11.78 1.70
N ILE A 160 -8.91 12.22 2.51
CA ILE A 160 -8.59 13.65 2.68
C ILE A 160 -8.13 14.26 1.34
N SER A 161 -7.33 13.53 0.57
CA SER A 161 -6.84 13.97 -0.74
C SER A 161 -8.01 14.14 -1.72
N GLY A 162 -8.93 13.18 -1.76
CA GLY A 162 -10.13 13.24 -2.59
C GLY A 162 -11.06 14.40 -2.21
N ILE A 163 -11.26 14.64 -0.91
CA ILE A 163 -12.03 15.81 -0.42
C ILE A 163 -11.34 17.11 -0.84
N SER A 164 -10.01 17.18 -0.72
CA SER A 164 -9.24 18.37 -1.08
C SER A 164 -9.35 18.68 -2.58
N GLU A 165 -9.26 17.66 -3.45
CA GLU A 165 -9.48 17.81 -4.89
C GLU A 165 -10.92 18.25 -5.21
N LEU A 166 -11.92 17.72 -4.50
CA LEU A 166 -13.32 18.10 -4.68
C LEU A 166 -13.56 19.58 -4.31
N ILE A 167 -12.97 20.05 -3.21
CA ILE A 167 -13.03 21.45 -2.80
C ILE A 167 -12.37 22.36 -3.84
N ALA A 168 -11.19 21.97 -4.34
CA ALA A 168 -10.49 22.72 -5.38
C ALA A 168 -11.32 22.83 -6.67
N PHE A 169 -11.97 21.73 -7.07
CA PHE A 169 -12.89 21.71 -8.21
C PHE A 169 -14.06 22.70 -8.03
N ILE A 170 -14.70 22.71 -6.85
CA ILE A 170 -15.82 23.61 -6.56
C ILE A 170 -15.36 25.08 -6.59
N ARG A 171 -14.18 25.39 -6.05
CA ARG A 171 -13.63 26.76 -6.08
C ARG A 171 -13.34 27.22 -7.51
N LEU A 172 -12.71 26.40 -8.34
CA LEU A 172 -12.42 26.74 -9.73
C LEU A 172 -13.69 27.03 -10.53
N ARG A 173 -14.73 26.20 -10.35
CA ARG A 173 -16.03 26.42 -11.00
C ARG A 173 -16.70 27.72 -10.54
N ASN A 174 -16.57 28.09 -9.27
CA ASN A 174 -17.17 29.31 -8.75
C ASN A 174 -16.43 30.59 -9.21
N VAL A 175 -15.12 30.50 -9.49
CA VAL A 175 -14.35 31.62 -10.06
C VAL A 175 -14.65 31.81 -11.55
N GLU A 176 -14.94 30.74 -12.30
CA GLU A 176 -15.33 30.84 -13.72
C GLU A 176 -16.75 31.41 -13.91
N ASN A 177 -17.60 31.34 -12.88
CA ASN A 177 -18.99 31.82 -12.90
C ASN A 177 -19.18 33.25 -12.36
N ASN A 178 -18.11 33.92 -11.94
CA ASN A 178 -18.09 35.32 -11.45
C ASN A 178 -17.31 36.18 -12.43
#